data_AF-A0A937CGV0-F1
#
_entry.id   AF-A0A937CGV0-F1
#
_cell.length_a   1.000
_cell.length_b   1.000
_cell.length_c   1.000
_cell.angle_alpha   90.00
_cell.angle_beta   90.00
_cell.angle_gamma   90.00
#
_symmetry.space_group_name_H-M   'P 1'
#
loop_
_entity.id
_entity.type
_entity.pdbx_description
1 polymer ?
#
loop_
_entity_poly.entity_id
_entity_poly.type
_entity_poly.pdbx_seq_one_letter_code
_entity_poly.pdbx_strand_id
1 'polypeptide(L)'
;MKIFKTTSHASALEHARKPSILGFSLVELSIVLSIIAVIAGGALTVGAARTKAAKYEQTAKKMEIIEKAVASYLAIRGKVPCPAIGSTAQTVSTFGFESDTASDPDHCTGVPQDGNAWVGVVPVRTLLLPDEFMFDGWGRRITYAVDDRFVSKCALSTSTTCFRTSNPEPTPDTFGDALVVRSTFTDTTNIRTNKAIFVLVSHGENGHGAWLRTGGSQLDAGSTDVDEWANSHRVVAEGGTPDRIFVQKARNETFDDLIRYKTKWQLVREAGAVIDDEECIIADKVVATGSTDSPTNICNGSAVTDCIAKVSKLAAKVQGLCLQ
;
A
#
# COMPACT_ATOMS: atom_id res chain seq x y z
N MET A 1 -9.12 -113.50 17.83
CA MET A 1 -10.37 -113.71 18.59
C MET A 1 -10.23 -113.01 19.94
N LYS A 2 -11.30 -112.30 20.33
CA LYS A 2 -11.50 -111.50 21.56
C LYS A 2 -10.84 -110.13 21.64
N ILE A 3 -11.48 -109.06 22.14
CA ILE A 3 -12.88 -108.67 22.37
C ILE A 3 -12.79 -107.16 22.70
N PHE A 4 -13.81 -106.39 22.30
CA PHE A 4 -14.02 -104.99 22.60
C PHE A 4 -13.84 -104.61 24.08
N LYS A 5 -13.36 -103.39 24.33
CA LYS A 5 -13.84 -102.57 25.45
C LYS A 5 -13.81 -101.08 25.07
N THR A 6 -15.00 -100.51 24.97
CA THR A 6 -15.28 -99.08 24.87
C THR A 6 -15.16 -98.43 26.24
N THR A 7 -14.54 -97.26 26.32
CA THR A 7 -14.68 -96.32 27.45
C THR A 7 -14.96 -94.92 26.93
N SER A 8 -16.16 -94.45 27.29
CA SER A 8 -16.67 -93.09 27.14
C SER A 8 -15.95 -92.15 28.11
N HIS A 9 -15.49 -91.00 27.64
CA HIS A 9 -15.19 -89.85 28.51
C HIS A 9 -15.52 -88.51 27.83
N ALA A 10 -16.65 -87.95 28.29
CA ALA A 10 -17.03 -86.55 28.45
C ALA A 10 -16.32 -85.44 27.64
N SER A 11 -17.08 -84.79 26.76
CA SER A 11 -16.79 -83.47 26.20
C SER A 11 -16.88 -82.38 27.28
N ALA A 12 -15.80 -81.68 27.53
CA ALA A 12 -15.80 -80.43 28.30
C ALA A 12 -16.27 -79.28 27.39
N LEU A 13 -17.39 -78.65 27.72
CA LEU A 13 -17.86 -77.41 27.09
C LEU A 13 -17.12 -76.23 27.71
N GLU A 14 -16.11 -75.73 27.00
CA GLU A 14 -15.45 -74.46 27.30
C GLU A 14 -16.41 -73.30 26.96
N HIS A 15 -16.92 -72.61 27.99
CA HIS A 15 -17.71 -71.40 27.82
C HIS A 15 -16.78 -70.23 27.45
N ALA A 16 -16.71 -69.90 26.17
CA ALA A 16 -16.10 -68.66 25.70
C ALA A 16 -16.87 -67.45 26.27
N ARG A 17 -16.30 -66.76 27.26
CA ARG A 17 -16.87 -65.54 27.82
C ARG A 17 -16.79 -64.42 26.78
N LYS A 18 -17.94 -64.03 26.23
CA LYS A 18 -18.09 -62.90 25.31
C LYS A 18 -17.59 -61.62 26.00
N PRO A 19 -16.66 -60.84 25.41
CA PRO A 19 -16.23 -59.58 25.99
C PRO A 19 -17.43 -58.62 26.03
N SER A 20 -17.75 -58.10 27.22
CA SER A 20 -18.71 -57.02 27.38
C SER A 20 -18.11 -55.76 26.78
N ILE A 21 -18.66 -55.30 25.66
CA ILE A 21 -18.36 -53.97 25.13
C ILE A 21 -18.93 -52.97 26.16
N LEU A 22 -18.05 -52.33 26.92
CA LEU A 22 -18.43 -51.18 27.74
C LEU A 22 -18.80 -50.06 26.77
N GLY A 23 -20.10 -49.80 26.63
CA GLY A 23 -20.58 -48.68 25.82
C GLY A 23 -20.16 -47.37 26.48
N PHE A 24 -19.56 -46.47 25.69
CA PHE A 24 -19.29 -45.11 26.13
C PHE A 24 -20.61 -44.44 26.57
N SER A 25 -20.60 -43.80 27.74
CA SER A 25 -21.76 -43.07 28.23
C SER A 25 -22.07 -41.90 27.29
N LEU A 26 -23.35 -41.65 27.01
CA LEU A 26 -23.77 -40.47 26.24
C LEU A 26 -23.30 -39.16 26.87
N VAL A 27 -23.12 -39.15 28.20
CA VAL A 27 -22.58 -38.00 28.94
C VAL A 27 -21.09 -37.80 28.67
N GLU A 28 -20.34 -38.88 28.49
CA GLU A 28 -18.90 -38.81 28.23
C GLU A 28 -18.62 -38.31 26.80
N LEU A 29 -19.43 -38.77 25.83
CA LEU A 29 -19.38 -38.26 24.45
C LEU A 29 -19.77 -36.78 24.37
N SER A 30 -20.77 -36.32 25.15
CA SER A 30 -21.23 -34.93 25.10
C SER A 30 -20.21 -33.95 25.70
N ILE A 31 -19.50 -34.37 26.75
CA ILE A 31 -18.39 -33.59 27.33
C ILE A 31 -17.21 -33.52 26.34
N VAL A 32 -16.87 -34.62 25.67
CA VAL A 32 -15.79 -34.61 24.67
C VAL A 32 -16.12 -33.69 23.50
N LEU A 33 -17.35 -33.75 22.98
CA LEU A 33 -17.78 -32.89 21.87
C LEU A 33 -17.84 -31.41 22.27
N SER A 34 -18.24 -31.08 23.50
CA SER A 34 -18.24 -29.70 23.97
C SER A 34 -16.82 -29.13 24.09
N ILE A 35 -15.86 -29.92 24.60
CA ILE A 35 -14.44 -29.53 24.65
C ILE A 35 -13.88 -29.33 23.24
N ILE A 36 -14.15 -30.24 22.31
CA ILE A 36 -13.71 -30.11 20.90
C ILE A 36 -14.31 -28.85 20.26
N ALA A 37 -15.60 -28.57 20.50
CA ALA A 37 -16.25 -27.38 19.96
C ALA A 37 -15.60 -26.07 20.46
N VAL A 38 -15.24 -26.00 21.74
CA VAL A 38 -14.56 -24.83 22.32
C VAL A 38 -13.15 -24.68 21.75
N ILE A 39 -12.38 -25.77 21.66
CA ILE A 39 -11.02 -25.75 21.10
C ILE A 39 -11.06 -25.36 19.61
N ALA A 40 -11.98 -25.94 18.84
CA ALA A 40 -12.14 -25.64 17.43
C ALA A 40 -12.58 -24.19 17.19
N GLY A 41 -13.50 -23.67 18.02
CA GLY A 41 -13.93 -22.28 17.98
C GLY A 41 -12.78 -21.30 18.20
N GLY A 42 -11.91 -21.57 19.19
CA GLY A 42 -10.71 -20.77 19.44
C GLY A 42 -9.64 -20.87 18.34
N ALA A 43 -9.46 -22.06 17.75
CA ALA A 43 -8.48 -22.26 16.68
C ALA A 43 -8.85 -21.51 15.39
N LEU A 44 -10.15 -21.43 15.06
CA LEU A 44 -10.62 -20.75 13.85
C LEU A 44 -10.41 -19.23 13.90
N THR A 45 -10.63 -18.59 15.05
CA THR A 45 -10.45 -17.13 15.20
C THR A 45 -8.98 -16.73 15.09
N VAL A 46 -8.07 -17.52 15.69
CA VAL A 46 -6.62 -17.33 15.56
C VAL A 46 -6.16 -17.58 14.12
N GLY A 47 -6.71 -18.59 13.45
CA GLY A 47 -6.46 -18.85 12.03
C GLY A 47 -6.86 -17.68 11.14
N ALA A 48 -8.08 -17.16 11.29
CA ALA A 48 -8.58 -16.01 10.54
C ALA A 48 -7.73 -14.75 10.79
N ALA A 49 -7.40 -14.42 12.04
CA ALA A 49 -6.55 -13.27 12.37
C ALA A 49 -5.15 -13.37 11.76
N ARG A 50 -4.54 -14.57 11.75
CA ARG A 50 -3.25 -14.80 11.09
C ARG A 50 -3.33 -14.61 9.58
N THR A 51 -4.44 -15.01 8.94
CA THR A 51 -4.64 -14.74 7.51
C THR A 51 -4.79 -13.25 7.21
N LYS A 52 -5.51 -12.49 8.07
CA LYS A 52 -5.66 -11.03 7.92
C LYS A 52 -4.31 -10.32 8.05
N ALA A 53 -3.53 -10.64 9.09
CA ALA A 53 -2.19 -10.08 9.26
C ALA A 53 -1.28 -10.40 8.06
N ALA A 54 -1.31 -11.63 7.56
CA ALA A 54 -0.54 -12.05 6.39
C ALA A 54 -0.92 -11.27 5.11
N LYS A 55 -2.22 -10.98 4.91
CA LYS A 55 -2.69 -10.17 3.78
C LYS A 55 -2.14 -8.74 3.83
N TYR A 56 -2.18 -8.08 5.00
CA TYR A 56 -1.57 -6.75 5.15
C TYR A 56 -0.07 -6.77 4.90
N GLU A 57 0.63 -7.77 5.43
CA GLU A 57 2.08 -7.92 5.22
C GLU A 57 2.41 -8.13 3.74
N GLN A 58 1.64 -8.97 3.06
CA GLN A 58 1.77 -9.18 1.61
C GLN A 58 1.53 -7.89 0.83
N THR A 59 0.46 -7.14 1.15
CA THR A 59 0.18 -5.85 0.51
C THR A 59 1.31 -4.85 0.74
N ALA A 60 1.80 -4.72 1.97
CA ALA A 60 2.89 -3.80 2.31
C ALA A 60 4.17 -4.13 1.54
N LYS A 61 4.54 -5.42 1.43
CA LYS A 61 5.69 -5.88 0.63
C LYS A 61 5.52 -5.60 -0.86
N LYS A 62 4.32 -5.84 -1.42
CA LYS A 62 4.02 -5.52 -2.82
C LYS A 62 4.16 -4.02 -3.08
N MET A 63 3.58 -3.18 -2.22
CA MET A 63 3.68 -1.73 -2.35
C MET A 63 5.11 -1.23 -2.24
N GLU A 64 5.94 -1.78 -1.36
CA GLU A 64 7.37 -1.42 -1.28
C GLU A 64 8.11 -1.71 -2.60
N ILE A 65 7.81 -2.83 -3.26
CA ILE A 65 8.40 -3.16 -4.57
C ILE A 65 7.88 -2.22 -5.66
N ILE A 66 6.60 -1.82 -5.60
CA ILE A 66 6.03 -0.83 -6.52
C ILE A 66 6.71 0.53 -6.33
N GLU A 67 6.98 0.98 -5.10
CA GLU A 67 7.73 2.22 -4.83
C GLU A 67 9.11 2.22 -5.50
N LYS A 68 9.85 1.12 -5.35
CA LYS A 68 11.17 0.94 -5.99
C LYS A 68 11.10 0.94 -7.51
N ALA A 69 10.06 0.34 -8.07
CA ALA A 69 9.85 0.32 -9.52
C ALA A 69 9.50 1.72 -10.06
N VAL A 70 8.67 2.48 -9.34
CA VAL A 70 8.36 3.88 -9.68
C VAL A 70 9.63 4.74 -9.60
N ALA A 71 10.48 4.54 -8.59
CA ALA A 71 11.77 5.22 -8.48
C ALA A 71 12.69 4.91 -9.66
N SER A 72 12.77 3.63 -10.05
CA SER A 72 13.56 3.19 -11.20
C SER A 72 13.02 3.75 -12.52
N TYR A 73 11.69 3.82 -12.66
CA TYR A 73 11.05 4.44 -13.81
C TYR A 73 11.38 5.94 -13.88
N LEU A 74 11.36 6.65 -12.74
CA LEU A 74 11.79 8.04 -12.65
C LEU A 74 13.25 8.22 -13.09
N ALA A 75 14.16 7.35 -12.64
CA ALA A 75 15.58 7.39 -13.03
C ALA A 75 15.78 7.28 -14.56
N ILE A 76 14.98 6.44 -15.22
CA ILE A 76 15.14 6.12 -16.65
C ILE A 76 14.37 7.09 -17.54
N ARG A 77 13.18 7.53 -17.10
CA ARG A 77 12.23 8.29 -17.93
C ARG A 77 12.14 9.77 -17.56
N GLY A 78 12.67 10.16 -16.40
CA GLY A 78 12.61 11.53 -15.90
C GLY A 78 11.21 11.99 -15.50
N LYS A 79 10.26 11.07 -15.33
CA LYS A 79 8.87 11.29 -14.90
C LYS A 79 8.38 10.09 -14.09
N VAL A 80 7.30 10.22 -13.32
CA VAL A 80 6.56 9.05 -12.80
C VAL A 80 5.55 8.58 -13.85
N PRO A 81 5.20 7.29 -13.90
CA PRO A 81 4.27 6.80 -14.92
C PRO A 81 2.86 7.33 -14.67
N CYS A 82 2.07 7.49 -15.74
CA CYS A 82 0.64 7.71 -15.60
C CYS A 82 -0.05 6.49 -14.97
N PRO A 83 -1.12 6.65 -14.18
CA PRO A 83 -1.89 5.52 -13.69
C PRO A 83 -2.45 4.69 -14.85
N ALA A 84 -2.58 3.38 -14.64
CA ALA A 84 -3.29 2.51 -15.55
C ALA A 84 -4.80 2.64 -15.33
N ILE A 85 -5.59 2.35 -16.37
CA ILE A 85 -7.05 2.38 -16.29
C ILE A 85 -7.56 1.21 -15.43
N GLY A 86 -8.21 1.55 -14.31
CA GLY A 86 -8.72 0.57 -13.35
C GLY A 86 -9.83 -0.34 -13.87
N SER A 87 -10.63 0.10 -14.85
CA SER A 87 -11.71 -0.68 -15.45
C SER A 87 -11.23 -1.71 -16.48
N THR A 88 -9.99 -1.62 -16.96
CA THR A 88 -9.48 -2.47 -18.05
C THR A 88 -9.38 -3.94 -17.61
N ALA A 89 -9.94 -4.85 -18.42
CA ALA A 89 -9.86 -6.28 -18.18
C ALA A 89 -8.45 -6.83 -18.43
N GLN A 90 -8.04 -7.84 -17.66
CA GLN A 90 -6.68 -8.42 -17.73
C GLN A 90 -6.32 -9.03 -19.09
N THR A 91 -7.32 -9.41 -19.87
CA THR A 91 -7.16 -10.00 -21.21
C THR A 91 -6.86 -8.97 -22.29
N VAL A 92 -7.01 -7.68 -22.00
CA VAL A 92 -6.78 -6.60 -22.96
C VAL A 92 -5.29 -6.25 -23.00
N SER A 93 -4.76 -5.97 -24.19
CA SER A 93 -3.33 -5.66 -24.37
C SER A 93 -2.86 -4.42 -23.60
N THR A 94 -3.74 -3.45 -23.38
CA THR A 94 -3.48 -2.22 -22.63
C THR A 94 -3.52 -2.41 -21.10
N PHE A 95 -3.87 -3.60 -20.61
CA PHE A 95 -3.87 -3.87 -19.17
C PHE A 95 -2.48 -3.65 -18.56
N GLY A 96 -2.44 -2.92 -17.45
CA GLY A 96 -1.21 -2.68 -16.68
C GLY A 96 -0.22 -1.72 -17.33
N PHE A 97 -0.55 -1.10 -18.47
CA PHE A 97 0.24 0.00 -19.03
C PHE A 97 -0.25 1.34 -18.49
N GLU A 98 0.67 2.28 -18.36
CA GLU A 98 0.37 3.68 -18.07
C GLU A 98 -0.60 4.22 -19.12
N SER A 99 -1.56 5.03 -18.67
CA SER A 99 -2.60 5.57 -19.53
C SER A 99 -2.17 6.92 -20.10
N ASP A 100 -1.18 6.91 -21.00
CA ASP A 100 -0.73 8.07 -21.78
C ASP A 100 -0.99 7.85 -23.29
N THR A 101 -0.53 8.77 -24.13
CA THR A 101 -0.59 8.57 -25.59
C THR A 101 0.77 8.79 -26.22
N ALA A 102 1.06 8.12 -27.34
CA ALA A 102 2.33 8.33 -28.04
C ALA A 102 2.50 9.77 -28.56
N SER A 103 1.39 10.45 -28.87
CA SER A 103 1.36 11.87 -29.25
C SER A 103 1.58 12.81 -28.07
N ASP A 104 1.31 12.34 -26.85
CA ASP A 104 1.41 13.12 -25.63
C ASP A 104 1.83 12.24 -24.44
N PRO A 105 3.12 11.85 -24.37
CA PRO A 105 3.62 10.96 -23.33
C PRO A 105 3.81 11.68 -21.99
N ASP A 106 3.58 12.99 -21.90
CA ASP A 106 3.77 13.79 -20.69
C ASP A 106 2.44 14.18 -20.03
N HIS A 107 1.36 13.50 -20.40
CA HIS A 107 0.01 13.74 -19.90
C HIS A 107 -0.80 12.44 -19.83
N CYS A 108 -1.58 12.29 -18.76
CA CYS A 108 -2.43 11.12 -18.60
C CYS A 108 -3.75 11.28 -19.37
N THR A 109 -4.29 10.18 -19.87
CA THR A 109 -5.54 10.14 -20.63
C THR A 109 -6.38 8.95 -20.15
N GLY A 110 -7.71 9.03 -20.22
CA GLY A 110 -8.57 7.88 -19.88
C GLY A 110 -8.61 7.47 -18.40
N VAL A 111 -8.00 8.25 -17.52
CA VAL A 111 -8.10 8.13 -16.05
C VAL A 111 -8.67 9.42 -15.47
N PRO A 112 -9.47 9.37 -14.39
CA PRO A 112 -9.99 10.58 -13.74
C PRO A 112 -8.86 11.53 -13.29
N GLN A 113 -9.09 12.83 -13.48
CA GLN A 113 -8.30 13.92 -12.92
C GLN A 113 -9.15 14.66 -11.89
N ASP A 114 -8.59 14.96 -10.73
CA ASP A 114 -9.15 15.94 -9.80
C ASP A 114 -8.06 16.94 -9.39
N GLY A 115 -8.27 18.21 -9.73
CA GLY A 115 -7.25 19.23 -9.62
C GLY A 115 -5.97 18.80 -10.33
N ASN A 116 -4.91 18.60 -9.56
CA ASN A 116 -3.61 18.15 -10.07
C ASN A 116 -3.38 16.65 -9.85
N ALA A 117 -4.36 15.87 -9.39
CA ALA A 117 -4.19 14.44 -9.11
C ALA A 117 -4.81 13.60 -10.24
N TRP A 118 -4.01 12.72 -10.83
CA TRP A 118 -4.49 11.63 -11.69
C TRP A 118 -4.66 10.38 -10.87
N VAL A 119 -5.83 9.74 -10.92
CA VAL A 119 -6.14 8.57 -10.09
C VAL A 119 -6.51 7.38 -10.96
N GLY A 120 -5.82 6.26 -10.76
CA GLY A 120 -6.10 5.00 -11.43
C GLY A 120 -5.57 3.83 -10.63
N VAL A 121 -5.03 2.82 -11.31
CA VAL A 121 -4.39 1.66 -10.67
C VAL A 121 -2.91 1.58 -11.06
N VAL A 122 -2.14 0.78 -10.32
CA VAL A 122 -0.69 0.64 -10.54
C VAL A 122 -0.39 0.14 -11.96
N PRO A 123 0.42 0.86 -12.76
CA PRO A 123 0.77 0.48 -14.13
C PRO A 123 1.89 -0.58 -14.14
N VAL A 124 1.58 -1.79 -13.66
CA VAL A 124 2.56 -2.88 -13.43
C VAL A 124 3.40 -3.25 -14.64
N ARG A 125 2.84 -3.29 -15.86
CA ARG A 125 3.60 -3.64 -17.07
C ARG A 125 4.51 -2.51 -17.52
N THR A 126 4.08 -1.25 -17.38
CA THR A 126 4.98 -0.09 -17.57
C THR A 126 6.13 -0.11 -16.56
N LEU A 127 5.85 -0.53 -15.32
CA LEU A 127 6.84 -0.69 -14.26
C LEU A 127 7.67 -1.98 -14.35
N LEU A 128 7.46 -2.80 -15.38
CA LEU A 128 8.13 -4.09 -15.58
C LEU A 128 7.94 -5.07 -14.39
N LEU A 129 6.81 -4.96 -13.71
CA LEU A 129 6.39 -5.85 -12.63
C LEU A 129 5.39 -6.90 -13.14
N PRO A 130 5.38 -8.11 -12.54
CA PRO A 130 4.31 -9.08 -12.80
C PRO A 130 2.93 -8.50 -12.48
N ASP A 131 1.92 -8.90 -13.26
CA ASP A 131 0.52 -8.43 -13.09
C ASP A 131 -0.01 -8.61 -11.65
N GLU A 132 0.48 -9.61 -10.92
CA GLU A 132 0.11 -9.89 -9.54
C GLU A 132 0.46 -8.77 -8.54
N PHE A 133 1.41 -7.89 -8.88
CA PHE A 133 1.73 -6.69 -8.08
C PHE A 133 0.64 -5.62 -8.15
N MET A 134 -0.29 -5.70 -9.09
CA MET A 134 -1.44 -4.80 -9.13
C MET A 134 -2.42 -5.10 -8.01
N PHE A 135 -2.43 -6.34 -7.48
CA PHE A 135 -3.44 -6.78 -6.53
C PHE A 135 -2.91 -6.80 -5.09
N ASP A 136 -3.72 -6.32 -4.14
CA ASP A 136 -3.46 -6.45 -2.72
C ASP A 136 -3.71 -7.88 -2.19
N GLY A 137 -3.54 -8.09 -0.88
CA GLY A 137 -3.77 -9.38 -0.23
C GLY A 137 -5.23 -9.87 -0.25
N TRP A 138 -6.20 -9.02 -0.63
CA TRP A 138 -7.60 -9.40 -0.86
C TRP A 138 -7.92 -9.61 -2.34
N GLY A 139 -6.93 -9.46 -3.22
CA GLY A 139 -7.07 -9.65 -4.66
C GLY A 139 -7.67 -8.45 -5.39
N ARG A 140 -7.75 -7.29 -4.75
CA ARG A 140 -8.28 -6.05 -5.33
C ARG A 140 -7.16 -5.17 -5.86
N ARG A 141 -7.44 -4.34 -6.86
CA ARG A 141 -6.38 -3.51 -7.46
C ARG A 141 -5.96 -2.40 -6.49
N ILE A 142 -4.65 -2.21 -6.35
CA ILE A 142 -4.06 -1.09 -5.63
C ILE A 142 -4.29 0.18 -6.44
N THR A 143 -4.94 1.16 -5.83
CA THR A 143 -5.11 2.50 -6.41
C THR A 143 -3.74 3.19 -6.43
N TYR A 144 -3.46 3.84 -7.54
CA TYR A 144 -2.26 4.65 -7.75
C TYR A 144 -2.69 6.04 -8.18
N ALA A 145 -2.35 7.03 -7.36
CA ALA A 145 -2.58 8.42 -7.64
C ALA A 145 -1.25 9.13 -7.83
N VAL A 146 -1.17 10.07 -8.78
CA VAL A 146 0.02 10.86 -9.08
C VAL A 146 -0.32 12.33 -9.27
N ASP A 147 0.60 13.21 -8.89
CA ASP A 147 0.50 14.63 -9.21
C ASP A 147 0.87 14.87 -10.69
N ASP A 148 0.04 15.63 -11.40
CA ASP A 148 0.14 15.98 -12.82
C ASP A 148 1.49 16.59 -13.19
N ARG A 149 2.11 17.36 -12.27
CA ARG A 149 3.42 17.96 -12.54
C ARG A 149 4.50 16.89 -12.72
N PHE A 150 4.34 15.73 -12.10
CA PHE A 150 5.34 14.67 -12.08
C PHE A 150 5.14 13.60 -13.16
N VAL A 151 4.02 13.62 -13.90
CA VAL A 151 3.82 12.72 -15.06
C VAL A 151 4.42 13.26 -16.35
N SER A 152 4.97 14.47 -16.32
CA SER A 152 5.74 15.05 -17.41
C SER A 152 7.25 14.85 -17.19
N LYS A 153 8.04 14.81 -18.26
CA LYS A 153 9.53 14.87 -18.16
C LYS A 153 10.06 16.11 -17.43
N CYS A 154 9.21 17.07 -17.14
CA CYS A 154 9.52 18.21 -16.30
C CYS A 154 9.56 17.87 -14.79
N ALA A 155 9.24 16.63 -14.40
CA ALA A 155 9.30 16.18 -13.01
C ALA A 155 10.69 16.38 -12.36
N LEU A 156 11.76 16.32 -13.16
CA LEU A 156 13.14 16.58 -12.75
C LEU A 156 13.68 17.93 -13.24
N SER A 157 12.83 18.75 -13.85
CA SER A 157 13.23 20.06 -14.37
C SER A 157 13.17 21.11 -13.29
N THR A 158 14.19 21.96 -13.24
CA THR A 158 14.24 23.17 -12.41
C THR A 158 13.58 24.37 -13.07
N SER A 159 13.12 24.22 -14.32
CA SER A 159 12.56 25.29 -15.13
C SER A 159 11.03 25.34 -15.01
N THR A 160 10.51 26.48 -14.55
CA THR A 160 9.08 26.75 -14.40
C THR A 160 8.33 26.77 -15.74
N THR A 161 9.03 26.99 -16.85
CA THR A 161 8.47 27.00 -18.21
C THR A 161 8.31 25.60 -18.81
N CYS A 162 8.80 24.57 -18.14
CA CYS A 162 8.68 23.19 -18.60
C CYS A 162 7.27 22.63 -18.32
N PHE A 163 6.62 23.04 -17.22
CA PHE A 163 5.31 22.53 -16.84
C PHE A 163 4.21 23.05 -17.77
N ARG A 164 3.29 22.16 -18.18
CA ARG A 164 2.19 22.43 -19.12
C ARG A 164 1.00 23.19 -18.52
N THR A 165 1.11 23.66 -17.28
CA THR A 165 -0.01 24.30 -16.61
C THR A 165 -0.31 25.66 -17.25
N SER A 166 -1.57 25.89 -17.58
CA SER A 166 -2.12 27.21 -17.96
C SER A 166 -2.16 28.20 -16.78
N ASN A 167 -1.74 27.78 -15.59
CA ASN A 167 -1.56 28.66 -14.44
C ASN A 167 -0.11 29.17 -14.41
N PRO A 168 0.11 30.49 -14.35
CA PRO A 168 1.45 31.03 -14.15
C PRO A 168 1.89 30.65 -12.73
N GLU A 169 3.15 30.26 -12.61
CA GLU A 169 3.89 30.00 -11.36
C GLU A 169 3.63 28.66 -10.66
N PRO A 170 4.37 27.59 -11.01
CA PRO A 170 5.02 26.80 -10.00
C PRO A 170 6.32 27.53 -9.63
N THR A 171 6.30 28.45 -8.67
CA THR A 171 7.55 28.79 -8.02
C THR A 171 8.08 27.50 -7.34
N PRO A 172 9.40 27.28 -7.21
CA PRO A 172 9.96 26.05 -6.64
C PRO A 172 9.46 25.67 -5.22
N ASP A 173 8.79 26.59 -4.53
CA ASP A 173 8.12 26.45 -3.23
C ASP A 173 6.61 26.08 -3.30
N THR A 174 5.97 26.11 -4.47
CA THR A 174 4.54 25.75 -4.68
C THR A 174 4.28 24.24 -4.82
N PHE A 175 5.28 23.38 -4.62
CA PHE A 175 5.04 21.94 -4.41
C PHE A 175 4.32 21.65 -3.09
N GLY A 176 4.04 22.69 -2.27
CA GLY A 176 3.24 22.63 -1.05
C GLY A 176 1.77 22.22 -1.21
N ASP A 177 1.29 21.96 -2.43
CA ASP A 177 -0.09 21.49 -2.69
C ASP A 177 -0.12 20.33 -3.70
N ALA A 178 0.81 19.37 -3.56
CA ALA A 178 0.78 18.13 -4.34
C ALA A 178 -0.35 17.20 -3.85
N LEU A 179 -0.11 15.89 -3.79
CA LEU A 179 -1.03 15.00 -3.12
C LEU A 179 -0.91 15.21 -1.60
N VAL A 180 -2.05 15.36 -0.94
CA VAL A 180 -2.14 15.64 0.49
C VAL A 180 -2.51 14.36 1.22
N VAL A 181 -1.70 13.97 2.19
CA VAL A 181 -2.00 12.88 3.11
C VAL A 181 -2.27 13.46 4.49
N ARG A 182 -3.44 13.19 5.04
CA ARG A 182 -3.90 13.63 6.37
C ARG A 182 -4.08 12.45 7.31
N SER A 183 -4.18 12.73 8.60
CA SER A 183 -4.55 11.71 9.58
C SER A 183 -6.06 11.42 9.59
N THR A 184 -6.90 12.39 9.22
CA THR A 184 -8.35 12.21 9.00
C THR A 184 -8.80 13.16 7.88
N PHE A 185 -9.97 12.90 7.27
CA PHE A 185 -10.52 13.73 6.21
C PHE A 185 -11.02 15.08 6.73
N THR A 186 -11.71 15.06 7.88
CA THR A 186 -12.38 16.23 8.47
C THR A 186 -11.43 17.22 9.14
N ASP A 187 -10.30 16.75 9.68
CA ASP A 187 -9.28 17.63 10.27
C ASP A 187 -8.27 18.05 9.19
N THR A 188 -8.40 19.29 8.73
CA THR A 188 -7.51 19.87 7.71
C THR A 188 -6.14 20.30 8.26
N THR A 189 -5.96 20.29 9.59
CA THR A 189 -4.75 20.76 10.26
C THR A 189 -3.71 19.66 10.48
N ASN A 190 -4.16 18.41 10.61
CA ASN A 190 -3.28 17.25 10.83
C ASN A 190 -2.77 16.67 9.50
N ILE A 191 -1.89 17.42 8.85
CA ILE A 191 -1.26 17.06 7.59
C ILE A 191 0.00 16.21 7.85
N ARG A 192 0.01 14.99 7.33
CA ARG A 192 1.21 14.13 7.33
C ARG A 192 2.17 14.55 6.23
N THR A 193 1.64 14.87 5.06
CA THR A 193 2.39 15.51 3.97
C THR A 193 1.44 16.25 3.03
N ASN A 194 1.91 17.31 2.40
CA ASN A 194 1.28 17.98 1.26
C ASN A 194 2.20 17.97 0.03
N LYS A 195 3.23 17.10 0.05
CA LYS A 195 4.30 17.03 -0.95
C LYS A 195 4.43 15.64 -1.57
N ALA A 196 3.40 14.79 -1.45
CA ALA A 196 3.46 13.47 -2.05
C ALA A 196 3.35 13.60 -3.58
N ILE A 197 4.26 12.94 -4.29
CA ILE A 197 4.23 12.83 -5.75
C ILE A 197 3.25 11.76 -6.18
N PHE A 198 3.26 10.64 -5.46
CA PHE A 198 2.32 9.57 -5.67
C PHE A 198 1.85 8.98 -4.36
N VAL A 199 0.66 8.39 -4.41
CA VAL A 199 0.05 7.65 -3.31
C VAL A 199 -0.41 6.30 -3.83
N LEU A 200 -0.13 5.26 -3.04
CA LEU A 200 -0.65 3.90 -3.20
C LEU A 200 -1.69 3.65 -2.12
N VAL A 201 -2.84 3.12 -2.52
CA VAL A 201 -3.93 2.77 -1.59
C VAL A 201 -4.37 1.32 -1.85
N SER A 202 -4.34 0.50 -0.82
CA SER A 202 -5.09 -0.75 -0.75
C SER A 202 -6.28 -0.49 0.13
N HIS A 203 -7.48 -0.78 -0.40
CA HIS A 203 -8.75 -0.53 0.27
C HIS A 203 -9.12 -1.63 1.28
N GLY A 204 -8.09 -2.27 1.87
CA GLY A 204 -8.21 -3.28 2.91
C GLY A 204 -9.18 -4.43 2.63
N GLU A 205 -9.88 -4.86 3.68
CA GLU A 205 -10.74 -6.04 3.72
C GLU A 205 -12.14 -5.77 3.17
N ASN A 206 -12.68 -4.56 3.33
CA ASN A 206 -13.97 -4.20 2.76
C ASN A 206 -13.87 -3.89 1.25
N GLY A 207 -12.74 -3.33 0.79
CA GLY A 207 -12.49 -2.97 -0.59
C GLY A 207 -13.26 -1.76 -1.11
N HIS A 208 -13.79 -0.89 -0.25
CA HIS A 208 -14.61 0.24 -0.67
C HIS A 208 -13.81 1.18 -1.58
N GLY A 209 -14.21 1.34 -2.85
CA GLY A 209 -13.50 2.13 -3.85
C GLY A 209 -12.44 1.36 -4.65
N ALA A 210 -12.12 0.12 -4.29
CA ALA A 210 -11.17 -0.68 -5.05
C ALA A 210 -11.74 -1.13 -6.39
N TRP A 211 -10.92 -1.16 -7.43
CA TRP A 211 -11.30 -1.83 -8.66
C TRP A 211 -11.25 -3.35 -8.49
N LEU A 212 -12.27 -4.02 -9.03
CA LEU A 212 -12.32 -5.48 -9.04
C LEU A 212 -11.11 -6.07 -9.78
N ARG A 213 -10.71 -7.29 -9.40
CA ARG A 213 -9.61 -8.02 -10.05
C ARG A 213 -9.80 -8.09 -11.57
N THR A 214 -11.04 -8.36 -12.00
CA THR A 214 -11.45 -8.47 -13.40
C THR A 214 -11.54 -7.14 -14.15
N GLY A 215 -11.51 -6.00 -13.45
CA GLY A 215 -11.84 -4.69 -14.02
C GLY A 215 -13.35 -4.43 -13.97
N GLY A 216 -13.85 -3.55 -14.83
CA GLY A 216 -15.26 -3.18 -14.88
C GLY A 216 -15.59 -1.98 -14.01
N SER A 217 -16.04 -2.21 -12.77
CA SER A 217 -16.45 -1.15 -11.84
C SER A 217 -15.66 -1.20 -10.53
N GLN A 218 -15.61 -0.09 -9.82
CA GLN A 218 -15.14 -0.06 -8.42
C GLN A 218 -16.17 -0.75 -7.51
N LEU A 219 -15.67 -1.39 -6.46
CA LEU A 219 -16.48 -2.06 -5.44
C LEU A 219 -17.07 -1.02 -4.49
N ASP A 220 -18.39 -1.09 -4.30
CA ASP A 220 -19.08 -0.31 -3.27
C ASP A 220 -19.39 -1.25 -2.09
N ALA A 221 -18.56 -1.21 -1.06
CA ALA A 221 -18.75 -2.02 0.14
C ALA A 221 -19.77 -1.42 1.13
N GLY A 222 -20.39 -0.28 0.81
CA GLY A 222 -21.33 0.40 1.71
C GLY A 222 -20.68 0.93 3.00
N SER A 223 -19.41 1.38 2.91
CA SER A 223 -18.75 2.00 4.06
C SER A 223 -19.47 3.25 4.52
N THR A 224 -19.47 3.52 5.82
CA THR A 224 -19.98 4.76 6.41
C THR A 224 -18.86 5.61 7.03
N ASP A 225 -17.61 5.16 6.99
CA ASP A 225 -16.46 5.90 7.48
C ASP A 225 -16.02 6.94 6.44
N VAL A 226 -16.12 8.22 6.79
CA VAL A 226 -15.77 9.35 5.91
C VAL A 226 -14.31 9.28 5.42
N ASP A 227 -13.42 8.66 6.20
CA ASP A 227 -12.01 8.52 5.83
C ASP A 227 -11.80 7.42 4.78
N GLU A 228 -12.62 6.36 4.78
CA GLU A 228 -12.62 5.37 3.69
C GLU A 228 -13.26 5.93 2.42
N TRP A 229 -14.30 6.76 2.55
CA TRP A 229 -14.85 7.50 1.41
C TRP A 229 -13.81 8.39 0.75
N ALA A 230 -13.01 9.11 1.54
CA ALA A 230 -11.92 9.93 1.03
C ALA A 230 -10.91 9.09 0.24
N ASN A 231 -10.56 7.90 0.74
CA ASN A 231 -9.61 7.02 0.07
C ASN A 231 -10.20 6.27 -1.14
N SER A 232 -11.52 6.13 -1.22
CA SER A 232 -12.21 5.40 -2.30
C SER A 232 -11.92 5.99 -3.69
N HIS A 233 -11.75 7.32 -3.75
CA HIS A 233 -11.64 8.11 -4.99
C HIS A 233 -12.64 7.64 -6.06
N ARG A 234 -13.82 7.21 -5.63
CA ARG A 234 -14.89 6.72 -6.49
C ARG A 234 -15.65 7.92 -7.05
N VAL A 235 -15.77 7.97 -8.37
CA VAL A 235 -16.66 8.94 -9.02
C VAL A 235 -18.11 8.51 -8.76
N VAL A 236 -18.77 9.14 -7.80
CA VAL A 236 -20.22 8.98 -7.58
C VAL A 236 -20.98 10.02 -8.40
N ALA A 237 -22.15 9.64 -8.94
CA ALA A 237 -22.99 10.50 -9.77
C ALA A 237 -23.47 11.79 -9.05
N GLU A 238 -23.40 11.81 -7.71
CA GLU A 238 -23.64 12.99 -6.87
C GLU A 238 -22.31 13.65 -6.49
N GLY A 239 -21.64 14.28 -7.45
CA GLY A 239 -20.74 15.42 -7.19
C GLY A 239 -19.53 15.24 -6.26
N GLY A 240 -19.15 14.04 -5.86
CA GLY A 240 -17.89 13.78 -5.15
C GLY A 240 -16.77 13.59 -6.16
N THR A 241 -16.00 14.64 -6.44
CA THR A 241 -14.77 14.49 -7.23
C THR A 241 -13.70 13.82 -6.37
N PRO A 242 -12.84 12.95 -6.95
CA PRO A 242 -11.81 12.26 -6.21
C PRO A 242 -10.71 13.24 -5.76
N ASP A 243 -10.89 13.90 -4.62
CA ASP A 243 -10.00 14.95 -4.10
C ASP A 243 -8.52 14.52 -4.07
N ARG A 244 -7.58 15.47 -4.11
CA ARG A 244 -6.13 15.20 -3.93
C ARG A 244 -5.76 14.76 -2.50
N ILE A 245 -6.74 14.35 -1.70
CA ILE A 245 -6.67 14.13 -0.26
C ILE A 245 -6.82 12.65 0.05
N PHE A 246 -5.82 12.13 0.75
CA PHE A 246 -5.73 10.76 1.20
C PHE A 246 -5.67 10.72 2.72
N VAL A 247 -6.28 9.73 3.34
CA VAL A 247 -6.30 9.58 4.79
C VAL A 247 -5.49 8.37 5.22
N GLN A 248 -4.49 8.59 6.07
CA GLN A 248 -3.70 7.54 6.68
C GLN A 248 -3.84 7.58 8.20
N LYS A 249 -4.59 6.63 8.76
CA LYS A 249 -4.74 6.42 10.21
C LYS A 249 -4.47 4.98 10.63
N ALA A 250 -4.48 4.74 11.94
CA ALA A 250 -4.44 3.39 12.47
C ALA A 250 -5.74 2.66 12.08
N ARG A 251 -5.60 1.42 11.60
CA ARG A 251 -6.74 0.60 11.19
C ARG A 251 -7.62 0.25 12.38
N ASN A 252 -8.92 0.19 12.16
CA ASN A 252 -9.93 -0.19 13.14
C ASN A 252 -11.04 -1.01 12.43
N GLU A 253 -12.21 -1.11 13.04
CA GLU A 253 -13.34 -1.88 12.48
C GLU A 253 -13.98 -1.22 11.25
N THR A 254 -13.87 0.10 11.11
CA THR A 254 -14.52 0.90 10.06
C THR A 254 -13.54 1.48 9.05
N PHE A 255 -12.23 1.41 9.33
CA PHE A 255 -11.17 1.89 8.46
C PHE A 255 -10.08 0.82 8.36
N ASP A 256 -9.97 0.21 7.19
CA ASP A 256 -9.05 -0.89 6.98
C ASP A 256 -8.01 -0.64 5.86
N ASP A 257 -8.04 0.55 5.27
CA ASP A 257 -7.14 0.98 4.22
C ASP A 257 -5.66 0.99 4.64
N LEU A 258 -4.80 0.71 3.67
CA LEU A 258 -3.36 0.83 3.78
C LEU A 258 -2.85 1.83 2.74
N ILE A 259 -2.27 2.92 3.23
CA ILE A 259 -1.67 3.97 2.42
C ILE A 259 -0.15 3.93 2.50
N ARG A 260 0.49 4.10 1.34
CA ARG A 260 1.90 4.46 1.23
C ARG A 260 2.09 5.58 0.21
N TYR A 261 3.10 6.42 0.42
CA TYR A 261 3.37 7.56 -0.44
C TYR A 261 4.85 7.91 -0.41
N LYS A 262 5.31 8.64 -1.43
CA LYS A 262 6.66 9.21 -1.48
C LYS A 262 6.61 10.67 -1.90
N THR A 263 7.45 11.48 -1.28
CA THR A 263 7.74 12.84 -1.75
C THR A 263 8.85 12.82 -2.80
N LYS A 264 9.05 13.95 -3.50
CA LYS A 264 10.13 14.11 -4.49
C LYS A 264 11.48 13.64 -4.01
N TRP A 265 11.91 14.16 -2.88
CA TRP A 265 13.20 13.80 -2.30
C TRP A 265 13.38 12.30 -2.12
N GLN A 266 12.37 11.66 -1.50
CA GLN A 266 12.42 10.26 -1.17
C GLN A 266 12.53 9.42 -2.43
N LEU A 267 11.82 9.83 -3.49
CA LEU A 267 11.80 9.13 -4.76
C LEU A 267 13.09 9.34 -5.57
N VAL A 268 13.62 10.56 -5.62
CA VAL A 268 14.88 10.90 -6.31
C VAL A 268 16.07 10.22 -5.66
N ARG A 269 16.12 10.18 -4.32
CA ARG A 269 17.15 9.43 -3.59
C ARG A 269 17.05 7.92 -3.85
N GLU A 270 15.84 7.39 -3.90
CA GLU A 270 15.60 5.97 -4.21
C GLU A 270 15.89 5.62 -5.68
N ALA A 271 15.76 6.60 -6.58
CA ALA A 271 16.15 6.51 -7.99
C ALA A 271 17.68 6.48 -8.20
N GLY A 272 18.47 6.62 -7.13
CA GLY A 272 19.93 6.56 -7.19
C GLY A 272 20.60 7.87 -7.59
N ALA A 273 19.89 9.01 -7.50
CA ALA A 273 20.52 10.31 -7.63
C ALA A 273 21.58 10.48 -6.54
N VAL A 274 22.84 10.61 -6.96
CA VAL A 274 23.93 11.02 -6.08
C VAL A 274 23.79 12.51 -5.94
N ILE A 275 23.50 12.98 -4.73
CA ILE A 275 23.54 14.41 -4.47
C ILE A 275 25.01 14.75 -4.31
N ASP A 276 25.63 15.18 -5.40
CA ASP A 276 27.06 15.48 -5.53
C ASP A 276 27.41 16.91 -5.08
N ASP A 277 26.40 17.70 -4.72
CA ASP A 277 26.58 18.98 -4.05
C ASP A 277 26.94 18.79 -2.56
N GLU A 278 28.04 19.41 -2.13
CA GLU A 278 28.59 19.29 -0.78
C GLU A 278 27.56 19.69 0.30
N GLU A 279 26.69 20.65 0.00
CA GLU A 279 25.64 21.12 0.91
C GLU A 279 24.56 20.05 1.10
N CYS A 280 24.28 19.27 0.06
CA CYS A 280 23.31 18.19 0.08
C CYS A 280 23.80 16.93 0.81
N ILE A 281 25.08 16.59 0.66
CA ILE A 281 25.72 15.49 1.39
C ILE A 281 25.69 15.77 2.90
N ILE A 282 25.92 17.01 3.30
CA ILE A 282 25.84 17.44 4.70
C ILE A 282 24.39 17.30 5.21
N ALA A 283 23.39 17.73 4.44
CA ALA A 283 21.99 17.64 4.84
C ALA A 283 21.47 16.20 4.97
N ASP A 284 21.80 15.30 4.02
CA ASP A 284 21.39 13.89 4.10
C ASP A 284 22.00 13.20 5.32
N LYS A 285 23.27 13.49 5.67
CA LYS A 285 23.91 12.96 6.89
C LYS A 285 23.23 13.42 8.18
N VAL A 286 22.77 14.68 8.25
CA VAL A 286 22.03 15.22 9.42
C VAL A 286 20.68 14.51 9.58
N VAL A 287 19.95 14.27 8.49
CA VAL A 287 18.65 13.58 8.54
C VAL A 287 18.81 12.08 8.80
N ALA A 288 19.79 11.43 8.19
CA ALA A 288 19.97 9.97 8.23
C ALA A 288 20.50 9.45 9.58
N THR A 289 21.26 10.24 10.32
CA THR A 289 21.87 9.79 11.59
C THR A 289 21.02 10.08 12.80
N GLY A 290 19.96 10.92 12.69
CA GLY A 290 19.27 11.48 13.85
C GLY A 290 20.21 12.16 14.84
N SER A 291 21.44 12.48 14.39
CA SER A 291 22.54 12.87 15.28
C SER A 291 22.28 14.27 15.79
N THR A 292 22.20 14.37 17.10
CA THR A 292 22.24 15.62 17.86
C THR A 292 23.65 16.17 17.98
N ASP A 293 24.63 15.67 17.21
CA ASP A 293 25.93 16.34 17.09
C ASP A 293 25.67 17.73 16.52
N SER A 294 25.87 18.69 17.42
CA SER A 294 25.25 19.99 17.41
C SER A 294 25.58 20.78 16.12
N PRO A 295 24.65 21.62 15.61
CA PRO A 295 24.89 22.54 14.50
C PRO A 295 26.13 23.45 14.68
N THR A 296 26.73 23.48 15.87
CA THR A 296 27.92 24.27 16.20
C THR A 296 29.15 23.90 15.39
N ASN A 297 29.30 22.67 14.88
CA ASN A 297 30.43 22.31 14.01
C ASN A 297 30.24 22.71 12.52
N ILE A 298 29.02 23.09 12.12
CA ILE A 298 28.74 23.61 10.76
C ILE A 298 29.13 25.09 10.65
N CYS A 299 29.12 25.83 11.76
CA CYS A 299 29.22 27.29 11.76
C CYS A 299 30.64 27.85 12.01
N ASN A 300 31.65 26.99 12.20
CA ASN A 300 33.07 27.34 12.36
C ASN A 300 33.32 28.61 13.21
N GLY A 301 32.64 28.72 14.36
CA GLY A 301 32.79 29.87 15.28
C GLY A 301 31.96 31.13 14.99
N SER A 302 31.00 31.10 14.06
CA SER A 302 30.08 32.24 13.80
C SER A 302 29.02 32.41 14.90
N ALA A 303 28.56 33.66 15.13
CA ALA A 303 27.51 33.98 16.10
C ALA A 303 26.17 33.27 15.82
N VAL A 304 25.43 32.90 16.87
CA VAL A 304 24.24 32.01 16.82
C VAL A 304 23.11 32.55 15.94
N THR A 305 22.88 33.87 15.91
CA THR A 305 21.85 34.51 15.06
C THR A 305 22.19 34.46 13.57
N ASP A 306 23.46 34.63 13.22
CA ASP A 306 23.95 34.42 11.85
C ASP A 306 23.95 32.94 11.47
N CYS A 307 24.20 32.05 12.44
CA CYS A 307 24.17 30.61 12.24
C CYS A 307 22.76 30.11 11.93
N ILE A 308 21.71 30.58 12.63
CA ILE A 308 20.33 30.25 12.30
C ILE A 308 19.96 30.78 10.91
N ALA A 309 20.32 32.02 10.56
CA ALA A 309 20.05 32.55 9.23
C ALA A 309 20.81 31.80 8.12
N LYS A 310 22.07 31.39 8.38
CA LYS A 310 22.89 30.58 7.46
C LYS A 310 22.38 29.15 7.34
N VAL A 311 21.98 28.50 8.44
CA VAL A 311 21.41 27.16 8.44
C VAL A 311 20.03 27.16 7.78
N SER A 312 19.21 28.20 7.99
CA SER A 312 17.93 28.35 7.28
C SER A 312 18.12 28.63 5.79
N LYS A 313 19.12 29.44 5.42
CA LYS A 313 19.50 29.66 4.01
C LYS A 313 20.10 28.41 3.39
N LEU A 314 20.91 27.66 4.12
CA LEU A 314 21.48 26.39 3.70
C LEU A 314 20.40 25.33 3.58
N ALA A 315 19.44 25.26 4.51
CA ALA A 315 18.28 24.38 4.43
C ALA A 315 17.38 24.76 3.25
N ALA A 316 17.17 26.06 2.98
CA ALA A 316 16.45 26.53 1.80
C ALA A 316 17.22 26.26 0.50
N LYS A 317 18.55 26.33 0.53
CA LYS A 317 19.45 26.07 -0.61
C LYS A 317 19.63 24.58 -0.87
N VAL A 318 19.62 23.75 0.16
CA VAL A 318 19.51 22.28 0.11
C VAL A 318 18.12 21.88 -0.38
N GLN A 319 17.06 22.54 0.09
CA GLN A 319 15.73 22.40 -0.51
C GLN A 319 15.70 22.88 -1.97
N GLY A 320 16.56 23.83 -2.34
CA GLY A 320 16.81 24.20 -3.74
C GLY A 320 17.55 23.08 -4.45
N LEU A 321 18.85 22.95 -4.26
CA LEU A 321 19.79 22.12 -5.02
C LEU A 321 19.57 20.60 -4.88
N CYS A 322 19.09 20.12 -3.73
CA CYS A 322 18.91 18.68 -3.49
C CYS A 322 17.48 18.22 -3.79
N LEU A 323 16.47 19.10 -3.65
CA LEU A 323 15.10 18.80 -4.08
C LEU A 323 14.80 19.29 -5.50
N GLN A 324 15.78 19.86 -6.20
CA GLN A 324 15.72 20.22 -7.63
C GLN A 324 15.85 18.98 -8.50
#